data_AF-A0AAU3HUT3-F1
#
_entry.id   AF-A0AAU3HUT3-F1
#
_cell.length_a   1.000
_cell.length_b   1.000
_cell.length_c   1.000
_cell.angle_alpha   90.00
_cell.angle_beta   90.00
_cell.angle_gamma   90.00
#
_symmetry.space_group_name_H-M   'P 1'
#
loop_
_entity.id
_entity.type
_entity.pdbx_description
1 polymer ?
#
loop_
_entity_poly.entity_id
_entity_poly.type
_entity_poly.pdbx_seq_one_letter_code
_entity_poly.pdbx_strand_id
1 'polypeptide(L)' 'MTDEATVDVWCSGLFGLTGKGVKEIPLETSWFTITMTLRWTDTGWRLAGSEQVDGPEPESAAGKYGQAPQL' A
#
# COMPACT_ATOMS: atom_id res chain seq x y z
N MET A 1 1.84 27.95 11.94
CA MET A 1 0.99 26.81 11.54
C MET A 1 1.93 25.77 10.98
N THR A 2 1.87 24.53 11.45
CA THR A 2 2.57 23.41 10.84
C THR A 2 1.70 22.89 9.70
N ASP A 3 2.25 22.82 8.49
CA ASP A 3 1.51 22.31 7.34
C ASP A 3 1.26 20.81 7.51
N GLU A 4 0.02 20.39 7.22
CA GLU A 4 -0.42 18.99 7.27
C GLU A 4 -1.02 18.58 5.91
N ALA A 5 -0.80 17.33 5.52
CA ALA A 5 -1.39 16.74 4.32
C ALA A 5 -1.80 15.29 4.57
N THR A 6 -2.89 14.85 3.94
CA THR A 6 -3.34 13.46 3.96
C THR A 6 -3.31 12.90 2.55
N VAL A 7 -2.71 11.73 2.38
CA VAL A 7 -2.55 11.06 1.08
C VAL A 7 -3.04 9.62 1.20
N ASP A 8 -3.95 9.23 0.30
CA ASP A 8 -4.38 7.85 0.14
C ASP A 8 -3.65 7.20 -1.03
N VAL A 9 -2.98 6.08 -0.77
CA VAL A 9 -2.20 5.34 -1.76
C VAL A 9 -2.76 3.94 -1.88
N TRP A 10 -3.22 3.57 -3.08
CA TRP A 10 -3.64 2.20 -3.37
C TRP A 10 -2.43 1.38 -3.82
N CYS A 11 -2.25 0.22 -3.19
CA CYS A 11 -1.08 -0.62 -3.31
C CYS A 11 -1.46 -2.06 -3.66
N SER A 12 -0.57 -2.75 -4.38
CA SER A 12 -0.55 -4.21 -4.47
C SER A 12 0.70 -4.75 -3.75
N GLY A 13 0.54 -5.83 -2.99
CA GLY A 13 1.59 -6.55 -2.30
C GLY A 13 1.79 -7.94 -2.89
N LEU A 14 3.03 -8.41 -2.92
CA LEU A 14 3.38 -9.80 -3.22
C LEU A 14 4.23 -10.32 -2.07
N PHE A 15 3.76 -11.34 -1.37
CA PHE A 15 4.43 -11.91 -0.21
C PHE A 15 4.60 -13.42 -0.39
N GLY A 16 5.75 -13.95 0.03
CA GLY A 16 6.01 -15.38 0.06
C GLY A 16 6.95 -15.75 1.19
N LEU A 17 6.62 -16.83 1.90
CA LEU A 17 7.45 -17.38 2.95
C LEU A 17 8.33 -18.51 2.40
N THR A 18 9.60 -18.52 2.82
CA THR A 18 10.57 -19.57 2.47
C THR A 18 11.26 -20.13 3.71
N GLY A 19 11.85 -21.31 3.60
CA GLY A 19 12.53 -22.01 4.68
C GLY A 19 13.42 -23.14 4.17
N LYS A 20 14.28 -23.70 5.03
CA LYS A 20 15.14 -24.83 4.63
C LYS A 20 14.30 -26.01 4.15
N GLY A 21 14.52 -26.45 2.91
CA GLY A 21 13.83 -27.59 2.30
C GLY A 21 12.56 -27.23 1.52
N VAL A 22 12.15 -25.95 1.48
CA VAL A 22 11.04 -25.48 0.64
C VAL A 22 11.46 -25.53 -0.83
N LYS A 23 10.68 -26.22 -1.67
CA LYS A 23 10.92 -26.38 -3.12
C LYS A 23 10.09 -25.43 -3.99
N GLU A 24 8.94 -24.99 -3.48
CA GLU A 24 8.04 -24.04 -4.11
C GLU A 24 7.70 -22.94 -3.11
N ILE A 25 7.74 -21.68 -3.55
CA ILE A 25 7.41 -20.54 -2.70
C ILE A 25 5.94 -20.20 -2.98
N PRO A 26 5.02 -20.43 -2.03
CA PRO A 26 3.65 -19.96 -2.18
C PRO A 26 3.69 -18.44 -2.15
N LEU A 27 3.26 -17.82 -3.25
CA LEU A 27 3.12 -16.38 -3.38
C LEU A 27 1.66 -16.00 -3.15
N GLU A 28 1.44 -15.08 -2.23
CA GLU A 28 0.14 -14.46 -1.97
C GLU A 28 0.17 -13.02 -2.46
N THR A 29 -0.85 -12.65 -3.24
CA THR A 29 -1.07 -11.29 -3.69
C THR A 29 -2.08 -10.62 -2.77
N SER A 30 -1.82 -9.38 -2.36
CA SER A 30 -2.76 -8.59 -1.57
C SER A 30 -2.98 -7.21 -2.18
N TRP A 31 -4.13 -6.61 -1.87
CA TRP A 31 -4.45 -5.23 -2.26
C TRP A 31 -4.93 -4.48 -1.04
N PHE A 32 -4.48 -3.25 -0.89
CA PHE A 32 -4.80 -2.41 0.26
C PHE A 32 -4.61 -0.94 -0.07
N THR A 33 -5.25 -0.08 0.71
CA THR A 33 -5.01 1.36 0.68
C THR A 33 -4.27 1.74 1.96
N ILE A 34 -3.19 2.51 1.84
CA ILE A 34 -2.54 3.18 2.96
C ILE A 34 -2.95 4.65 2.95
N THR A 35 -3.53 5.11 4.05
CA THR A 35 -3.73 6.54 4.32
C THR A 35 -2.54 7.04 5.14
N MET A 36 -1.84 8.04 4.61
CA MET A 36 -0.66 8.64 5.23
C MET A 36 -0.97 10.08 5.65
N THR A 37 -0.75 10.39 6.92
CA THR A 37 -0.75 11.78 7.41
C THR A 37 0.69 12.29 7.44
N LEU A 38 0.95 13.39 6.75
CA LEU A 38 2.24 14.04 6.67
C LEU A 38 2.22 15.37 7.43
N ARG A 39 3.33 15.70 8.09
CA ARG A 39 3.58 16.99 8.73
C ARG A 39 4.85 17.61 8.18
N TRP A 40 4.80 18.89 7.85
CA TRP A 40 5.99 19.63 7.46
C TRP A 40 6.84 19.93 8.70
N THR A 41 8.12 19.61 8.61
CA THR A 41 9.16 19.91 9.61
C THR A 41 10.18 20.88 9.02
N ASP A 42 11.12 21.35 9.82
CA ASP A 42 12.22 22.23 9.39
C ASP A 42 13.00 21.68 8.17
N THR A 43 12.94 20.36 7.96
CA THR A 43 13.66 19.66 6.88
C THR A 43 12.74 19.05 5.81
N GLY A 44 11.44 19.35 5.84
CA GLY A 44 10.44 18.88 4.87
C GLY A 44 9.35 17.96 5.45
N TRP A 45 8.56 17.35 4.56
CA TRP A 45 7.48 16.42 4.92
C TRP A 45 7.99 15.18 5.66
N ARG A 46 7.36 14.85 6.78
CA ARG A 46 7.58 13.63 7.56
C ARG A 46 6.27 12.91 7.81
N LEU A 47 6.33 11.58 7.93
CA LEU A 47 5.18 10.76 8.31
C LEU A 47 4.81 11.06 9.77
N ALA A 48 3.57 11.49 9.97
CA ALA A 48 2.97 11.74 11.28
C ALA A 48 2.08 10.57 11.74
N GLY A 49 1.49 9.85 10.79
CA GLY A 49 0.65 8.68 11.05
C GLY A 49 0.34 7.92 9.78
N SER A 50 -0.03 6.65 9.92
CA SER A 50 -0.48 5.82 8.82
C SER A 50 -1.54 4.83 9.28
N GLU A 51 -2.57 4.67 8.47
CA GLU A 51 -3.58 3.62 8.62
C GLU A 51 -3.66 2.81 7.33
N GLN A 52 -4.02 1.54 7.44
CA GLN A 52 -4.13 0.64 6.31
C GLN A 52 -5.47 -0.09 6.39
N VAL A 53 -6.13 -0.21 5.24
CA VAL A 53 -7.34 -1.00 5.08
C VAL A 53 -7.19 -1.94 3.90
N ASP A 54 -7.72 -3.16 4.04
CA ASP A 54 -7.79 -4.11 2.93
C ASP A 54 -8.57 -3.49 1.77
N GLY A 55 -8.03 -3.67 0.58
CA GLY A 55 -8.51 -3.07 -0.65
C GLY A 55 -9.18 -4.13 -1.53
N PRO A 56 -10.17 -3.74 -2.34
CA PRO A 56 -10.72 -4.64 -3.34
C PRO A 56 -9.64 -5.01 -4.36
N GLU A 57 -9.63 -6.28 -4.77
CA GLU A 57 -8.80 -6.79 -5.87
C GLU A 57 -9.11 -6.00 -7.16
N PRO A 58 -8.14 -5.67 -8.03
CA PRO A 58 -8.32 -4.82 -9.21
C PRO A 58 -9.44 -5.29 -10.13
N GLU A 59 -9.67 -6.60 -10.30
CA GLU A 59 -10.81 -7.09 -11.10
C GLU A 59 -12.16 -6.67 -10.51
N SER A 60 -12.25 -6.53 -9.19
CA SER A 60 -13.41 -6.00 -8.46
C SER A 60 -13.38 -4.47 -8.28
N ALA A 61 -12.20 -3.83 -8.37
CA ALA A 61 -11.97 -2.40 -8.09
C ALA A 61 -11.86 -1.51 -9.33
N ALA A 62 -11.68 -2.10 -10.53
CA ALA A 62 -11.40 -1.39 -11.78
C ALA A 62 -12.41 -0.29 -12.12
N GLY A 63 -13.67 -0.44 -11.67
CA GLY A 63 -14.71 0.57 -11.86
C GLY A 63 -14.52 1.87 -11.07
N LYS A 64 -13.70 1.89 -10.02
CA LYS A 64 -13.57 3.03 -9.09
C LYS A 64 -12.23 3.75 -9.14
N TYR A 65 -11.13 3.05 -9.43
CA TYR A 65 -9.77 3.63 -9.38
C TYR A 65 -8.87 3.29 -10.58
N GLY A 66 -9.40 2.61 -11.61
CA GLY A 66 -8.61 2.09 -12.72
C GLY A 66 -7.87 0.80 -12.37
N GLN A 67 -7.46 0.05 -13.39
CA GLN A 67 -6.73 -1.22 -13.21
C GLN A 67 -5.29 -0.92 -12.72
N ALA A 68 -4.77 -1.74 -11.80
CA ALA A 68 -3.34 -1.76 -11.52
C ALA A 68 -2.60 -2.05 -12.83
N PRO A 69 -1.51 -1.31 -13.16
CA PRO A 69 -0.59 -1.75 -14.20
C PRO A 69 -0.10 -3.15 -13.81
N GLN A 70 -0.41 -4.14 -14.63
CA GLN A 70 0.27 -5.42 -14.54
C GLN A 70 1.64 -5.24 -15.20
N LEU A 71 2.70 -5.58 -14.46
CA LEU A 71 4.09 -5.54 -14.95
C LEU A 71 4.30 -6.50 -16.13
#